data_AF-A0A6P1E354-F1
#
_entry.id   AF-A0A6P1E354-F1
#
_cell.length_a   1.000
_cell.length_b   1.000
_cell.length_c   1.000
_cell.angle_alpha   90.00
_cell.angle_beta   90.00
_cell.angle_gamma   90.00
#
_symmetry.space_group_name_H-M   'P 1'
#
loop_
_entity.id
_entity.type
_entity.pdbx_description
1 polymer ?
#
loop_
_entity_poly.entity_id
_entity_poly.type
_entity_poly.pdbx_seq_one_letter_code
_entity_poly.pdbx_strand_id
1 'polypeptide(L)'
;MSSNQTPRFGEEGEEYSLYAHEESVIRRAEDMLGKLEEVSGGVRDLAKAYRGGYRETARLVRISDRMQLDLHDANRTLTSQAEDLRRLNAALREEIERREQLEQELRRIASIDELTGTHTRRSLLELGEHELRRRARHGHSLAVLMMDLDHFKRINDSFGHAAGDQLLRDFGFLLRSSLRKGDIAGRFGGEEFLAI
;
A
#
# COMPACT_ATOMS: atom_id res chain seq x y z
N MET A 1 -89.18 60.99 -51.53
CA MET A 1 -87.93 61.06 -52.32
C MET A 1 -87.37 59.64 -52.31
N SER A 2 -87.35 58.86 -53.41
CA SER A 2 -86.87 59.14 -54.79
C SER A 2 -85.35 59.24 -54.81
N SER A 3 -84.55 58.44 -55.55
CA SER A 3 -84.80 57.31 -56.49
C SER A 3 -83.55 56.35 -56.46
N ASN A 4 -83.21 55.41 -57.37
CA ASN A 4 -83.70 55.07 -58.71
C ASN A 4 -83.38 53.62 -59.21
N GLN A 5 -83.99 53.29 -60.35
CA GLN A 5 -83.79 52.25 -61.39
C GLN A 5 -82.51 51.35 -61.47
N THR A 6 -82.76 50.05 -61.74
CA THR A 6 -82.01 49.04 -62.55
C THR A 6 -82.00 49.40 -64.07
N PRO A 7 -81.28 48.75 -65.05
CA PRO A 7 -81.07 47.29 -65.24
C PRO A 7 -79.86 46.74 -66.09
N ARG A 8 -79.88 45.41 -66.36
CA ARG A 8 -79.37 44.62 -67.55
C ARG A 8 -78.04 43.80 -67.54
N PHE A 9 -78.22 42.47 -67.53
CA PHE A 9 -77.83 41.40 -68.49
C PHE A 9 -76.38 41.14 -69.03
N GLY A 10 -76.08 39.83 -69.18
CA GLY A 10 -74.88 39.13 -69.69
C GLY A 10 -74.52 38.00 -68.69
N GLU A 11 -74.64 36.68 -68.95
CA GLU A 11 -73.93 35.79 -69.92
C GLU A 11 -72.40 35.85 -69.72
N GLU A 12 -71.63 34.77 -69.55
CA GLU A 12 -71.79 33.30 -69.78
C GLU A 12 -71.87 32.48 -68.44
N GLY A 13 -71.95 31.14 -68.35
CA GLY A 13 -72.11 30.05 -69.34
C GLY A 13 -71.01 28.96 -69.28
N GLU A 14 -71.14 27.92 -68.43
CA GLU A 14 -70.39 26.64 -68.57
C GLU A 14 -71.04 25.46 -67.78
N GLU A 15 -70.49 24.25 -67.92
CA GLU A 15 -71.25 22.97 -67.91
C GLU A 15 -71.66 22.33 -66.56
N TYR A 16 -72.71 21.50 -66.61
CA TYR A 16 -72.91 20.38 -65.68
C TYR A 16 -71.92 19.25 -66.00
N SER A 17 -71.27 18.66 -64.99
CA SER A 17 -70.74 17.30 -65.12
C SER A 17 -70.74 16.55 -63.80
N LEU A 18 -71.49 15.44 -63.75
CA LEU A 18 -71.48 14.50 -62.62
C LEU A 18 -70.08 13.89 -62.44
N TYR A 19 -69.42 13.59 -63.57
CA TYR A 19 -68.05 13.07 -63.62
C TYR A 19 -67.03 14.02 -63.00
N ALA A 20 -67.18 15.34 -63.12
CA ALA A 20 -66.26 16.30 -62.49
C ALA A 20 -66.32 16.25 -60.96
N HIS A 21 -67.51 15.94 -60.40
CA HIS A 21 -67.63 15.70 -58.95
C HIS A 21 -66.99 14.36 -58.56
N GLU A 22 -67.29 13.29 -59.29
CA GLU A 22 -66.72 11.96 -59.07
C GLU A 22 -65.19 11.96 -59.18
N GLU A 23 -64.61 12.62 -60.18
CA GLU A 23 -63.17 12.76 -60.34
C GLU A 23 -62.56 13.56 -59.17
N SER A 24 -63.24 14.59 -58.67
CA SER A 24 -62.79 15.32 -57.47
C SER A 24 -62.80 14.45 -56.19
N VAL A 25 -63.71 13.48 -56.11
CA VAL A 25 -63.79 12.49 -55.01
C VAL A 25 -62.69 11.43 -55.18
N ILE A 26 -62.45 10.93 -56.39
CA ILE A 26 -61.36 9.99 -56.70
C ILE A 26 -60.00 10.63 -56.38
N ARG A 27 -59.71 11.83 -56.89
CA ARG A 27 -58.45 12.53 -56.59
C ARG A 27 -58.25 12.78 -55.09
N ARG A 28 -59.32 13.06 -54.32
CA ARG A 28 -59.26 13.16 -52.85
C ARG A 28 -59.01 11.81 -52.17
N ALA A 29 -59.55 10.72 -52.70
CA ALA A 29 -59.29 9.37 -52.19
C ALA A 29 -57.83 8.96 -52.45
N GLU A 30 -57.30 9.22 -53.65
CA GLU A 30 -55.90 8.99 -54.01
C GLU A 30 -54.94 9.83 -53.15
N ASP A 31 -55.22 11.11 -52.96
CA ASP A 31 -54.44 12.03 -52.11
C ASP A 31 -54.50 11.65 -50.62
N MET A 32 -55.62 11.06 -50.14
CA MET A 32 -55.70 10.45 -48.81
C MET A 32 -54.95 9.11 -48.73
N LEU A 33 -54.97 8.28 -49.77
CA LEU A 33 -54.22 7.02 -49.83
C LEU A 33 -52.71 7.27 -49.80
N GLY A 34 -52.21 8.24 -50.58
CA GLY A 34 -50.79 8.64 -50.54
C GLY A 34 -50.34 9.11 -49.15
N LYS A 35 -51.19 9.88 -48.44
CA LYS A 35 -50.93 10.31 -47.05
C LYS A 35 -50.95 9.15 -46.06
N LEU A 36 -51.80 8.13 -46.28
CA LEU A 36 -51.80 6.90 -45.49
C LEU A 36 -50.54 6.05 -45.75
N GLU A 37 -50.03 6.01 -46.98
CA GLU A 37 -48.75 5.35 -47.31
C GLU A 37 -47.55 6.07 -46.67
N GLU A 38 -47.52 7.41 -46.73
CA GLU A 38 -46.47 8.22 -46.08
C GLU A 38 -46.44 7.98 -44.56
N VAL A 39 -47.61 8.04 -43.90
CA VAL A 39 -47.73 7.74 -42.46
C VAL A 39 -47.32 6.28 -42.16
N SER A 40 -47.70 5.33 -43.01
CA SER A 40 -47.28 3.92 -42.88
C SER A 40 -45.76 3.75 -43.02
N GLY A 41 -45.11 4.53 -43.89
CA GLY A 41 -43.66 4.63 -44.01
C GLY A 41 -43.00 5.20 -42.76
N GLY A 42 -43.46 6.35 -42.28
CA GLY A 42 -42.95 7.00 -41.06
C GLY A 42 -43.08 6.12 -39.81
N VAL A 43 -44.22 5.45 -39.64
CA VAL A 43 -44.42 4.46 -38.55
C VAL A 43 -43.47 3.27 -38.69
N ARG A 44 -43.25 2.76 -39.91
CA ARG A 44 -42.33 1.65 -40.18
C ARG A 44 -40.88 2.00 -39.85
N ASP A 45 -40.45 3.23 -40.11
CA ASP A 45 -39.09 3.70 -39.83
C ASP A 45 -38.88 4.09 -38.37
N LEU A 46 -39.87 4.70 -37.72
CA LEU A 46 -39.89 4.85 -36.26
C LEU A 46 -39.76 3.48 -35.56
N ALA A 47 -40.48 2.46 -36.05
CA ALA A 47 -40.38 1.10 -35.57
C ALA A 47 -39.06 0.39 -35.92
N LYS A 48 -38.28 0.86 -36.91
CA LYS A 48 -36.88 0.42 -37.10
C LYS A 48 -35.98 1.09 -36.05
N ALA A 49 -36.07 2.41 -35.91
CA ALA A 49 -35.25 3.20 -34.98
C ALA A 49 -35.41 2.74 -33.53
N TYR A 50 -36.66 2.53 -33.09
CA TYR A 50 -36.98 2.03 -31.74
C TYR A 50 -36.39 0.63 -31.49
N ARG A 51 -36.47 -0.29 -32.46
CA ARG A 51 -35.83 -1.62 -32.38
C ARG A 51 -34.30 -1.54 -32.40
N GLY A 52 -33.72 -0.52 -33.03
CA GLY A 52 -32.29 -0.21 -32.95
C GLY A 52 -31.88 0.20 -31.54
N GLY A 53 -32.54 1.22 -30.98
CA GLY A 53 -32.28 1.71 -29.62
C GLY A 53 -32.46 0.62 -28.56
N TYR A 54 -33.54 -0.16 -28.63
CA TYR A 54 -33.81 -1.27 -27.71
C TYR A 54 -32.74 -2.39 -27.77
N ARG A 55 -32.15 -2.64 -28.94
CA ARG A 55 -31.05 -3.61 -29.07
C ARG A 55 -29.77 -3.13 -28.38
N GLU A 56 -29.46 -1.83 -28.49
CA GLU A 56 -28.26 -1.27 -27.88
C GLU A 56 -28.41 -1.10 -26.36
N THR A 57 -29.58 -0.68 -25.85
CA THR A 57 -29.82 -0.67 -24.39
C THR A 57 -29.74 -2.09 -23.82
N ALA A 58 -30.35 -3.09 -24.47
CA ALA A 58 -30.22 -4.49 -24.07
C ALA A 58 -28.79 -5.04 -24.16
N ARG A 59 -27.94 -4.49 -25.04
CA ARG A 59 -26.50 -4.81 -25.11
C ARG A 59 -25.72 -4.18 -23.96
N LEU A 60 -25.96 -2.91 -23.66
CA LEU A 60 -25.32 -2.18 -22.56
C LEU A 60 -25.65 -2.80 -21.20
N VAL A 61 -26.91 -3.21 -20.98
CA VAL A 61 -27.32 -3.95 -19.77
C VAL A 61 -26.49 -5.23 -19.61
N ARG A 62 -26.44 -6.11 -20.62
CA ARG A 62 -25.64 -7.36 -20.54
C ARG A 62 -24.14 -7.14 -20.32
N ILE A 63 -23.59 -6.01 -20.80
CA ILE A 63 -22.19 -5.63 -20.54
C ILE A 63 -22.02 -5.16 -19.09
N SER A 64 -22.94 -4.35 -18.58
CA SER A 64 -22.98 -3.90 -17.17
C SER A 64 -23.12 -5.09 -16.21
N ASP A 65 -24.06 -6.00 -16.46
CA ASP A 65 -24.31 -7.19 -15.63
C ASP A 65 -23.04 -8.04 -15.52
N ARG A 66 -22.37 -8.29 -16.65
CA ARG A 66 -21.09 -9.01 -16.67
C ARG A 66 -19.98 -8.25 -15.95
N MET A 67 -19.85 -6.95 -16.19
CA MET A 67 -18.81 -6.13 -15.56
C MET A 67 -19.01 -6.04 -14.04
N GLN A 68 -20.24 -6.08 -13.55
CA GLN A 68 -20.55 -6.17 -12.12
C GLN A 68 -20.12 -7.52 -11.53
N LEU A 69 -20.32 -8.63 -12.23
CA LEU A 69 -19.84 -9.96 -11.80
C LEU A 69 -18.30 -10.01 -11.79
N ASP A 70 -17.65 -9.61 -12.88
CA ASP A 70 -16.19 -9.58 -13.01
C ASP A 70 -15.56 -8.67 -11.92
N LEU A 71 -16.19 -7.53 -11.61
CA LEU A 71 -15.77 -6.62 -10.53
C LEU A 71 -16.02 -7.18 -9.12
N HIS A 72 -17.11 -7.92 -8.91
CA HIS A 72 -17.43 -8.55 -7.62
C HIS A 72 -16.40 -9.62 -7.27
N ASP A 73 -16.10 -10.52 -8.20
CA ASP A 73 -15.13 -11.58 -7.99
C ASP A 73 -13.69 -11.05 -7.85
N ALA A 74 -13.35 -9.98 -8.58
CA ALA A 74 -12.09 -9.25 -8.36
C ALA A 74 -12.00 -8.65 -6.94
N ASN A 75 -13.06 -7.99 -6.45
CA ASN A 75 -13.09 -7.43 -5.09
C ASN A 75 -12.99 -8.53 -4.01
N ARG A 76 -13.63 -9.69 -4.19
CA ARG A 76 -13.51 -10.83 -3.28
C ARG A 76 -12.09 -11.37 -3.24
N THR A 77 -11.47 -11.51 -4.40
CA THR A 77 -10.07 -11.96 -4.53
C THR A 77 -9.10 -11.00 -3.84
N LEU A 78 -9.24 -9.69 -4.10
CA LEU A 78 -8.44 -8.64 -3.46
C LEU A 78 -8.65 -8.60 -1.94
N THR A 79 -9.88 -8.83 -1.45
CA THR A 79 -10.18 -8.90 -0.02
C THR A 79 -9.44 -10.07 0.64
N SER A 80 -9.49 -11.27 0.04
CA SER A 80 -8.75 -12.44 0.53
C SER A 80 -7.25 -12.17 0.58
N GLN A 81 -6.68 -11.67 -0.53
CA GLN A 81 -5.24 -11.36 -0.60
C GLN A 81 -4.82 -10.31 0.42
N ALA A 82 -5.66 -9.31 0.70
CA ALA A 82 -5.41 -8.30 1.73
C ALA A 82 -5.46 -8.89 3.15
N GLU A 83 -6.31 -9.88 3.42
CA GLU A 83 -6.29 -10.63 4.68
C GLU A 83 -5.05 -11.52 4.81
N ASP A 84 -4.69 -12.27 3.77
CA ASP A 84 -3.53 -13.16 3.78
C ASP A 84 -2.22 -12.38 3.96
N LEU A 85 -2.08 -11.23 3.28
CA LEU A 85 -0.97 -10.30 3.49
C LEU A 85 -0.95 -9.73 4.92
N ARG A 86 -2.09 -9.42 5.53
CA ARG A 86 -2.16 -8.97 6.93
C ARG A 86 -1.73 -10.08 7.90
N ARG A 87 -2.19 -11.32 7.70
CA ARG A 87 -1.81 -12.50 8.50
C ARG A 87 -0.30 -12.75 8.42
N LEU A 88 0.26 -12.74 7.21
CA LEU A 88 1.69 -12.95 6.98
C LEU A 88 2.55 -11.81 7.57
N ASN A 89 2.13 -10.55 7.44
CA ASN A 89 2.82 -9.42 8.06
C ASN A 89 2.79 -9.46 9.59
N ALA A 90 1.70 -9.95 10.21
CA ALA A 90 1.64 -10.14 11.66
C ALA A 90 2.63 -11.21 12.13
N ALA A 91 2.63 -12.40 11.50
CA ALA A 91 3.54 -13.48 11.84
C ALA A 91 5.03 -13.11 11.61
N LEU A 92 5.34 -12.35 10.55
CA LEU A 92 6.70 -11.86 10.29
C LEU A 92 7.16 -10.85 11.36
N ARG A 93 6.27 -10.02 11.91
CA ARG A 93 6.62 -9.09 13.00
C ARG A 93 6.91 -9.85 14.30
N GLU A 94 6.06 -10.81 14.66
CA GLU A 94 6.27 -11.66 15.84
C GLU A 94 7.62 -12.40 15.79
N GLU A 95 7.99 -12.95 14.63
CA GLU A 95 9.28 -13.62 14.42
C GLU A 95 10.47 -12.63 14.45
N ILE A 96 10.31 -11.38 13.99
CA ILE A 96 11.34 -10.33 14.13
C ILE A 96 11.52 -9.95 15.59
N GLU A 97 10.45 -9.63 16.31
CA GLU A 97 10.48 -9.28 17.74
C GLU A 97 11.11 -10.41 18.57
N ARG A 98 10.76 -11.67 18.26
CA ARG A 98 11.36 -12.86 18.88
C ARG A 98 12.86 -12.96 18.63
N ARG A 99 13.32 -12.68 17.40
CA ARG A 99 14.75 -12.69 17.05
C ARG A 99 15.51 -11.57 17.74
N GLU A 100 14.96 -10.36 17.80
CA GLU A 100 15.58 -9.23 18.50
C GLU A 100 15.70 -9.51 20.01
N GLN A 101 14.69 -10.13 20.63
CA GLN A 101 14.77 -10.55 22.03
C GLN A 101 15.84 -11.62 22.26
N LEU A 102 15.90 -12.65 21.41
CA LEU A 102 16.92 -13.70 21.48
C LEU A 102 18.34 -13.14 21.23
N GLU A 103 18.51 -12.22 20.29
CA GLU A 103 19.80 -11.58 20.04
C GLU A 103 20.22 -10.68 21.21
N GLN A 104 19.28 -9.92 21.81
CA GLN A 104 19.56 -9.13 23.01
C GLN A 104 19.96 -10.02 24.21
N GLU A 105 19.36 -11.20 24.37
CA GLU A 105 19.73 -12.17 25.39
C GLU A 105 21.09 -12.82 25.11
N LEU A 106 21.39 -13.23 23.88
CA LEU A 106 22.72 -13.71 23.50
C LEU A 106 23.80 -12.64 23.71
N ARG A 107 23.53 -11.38 23.33
CA ARG A 107 24.39 -10.21 23.59
C ARG A 107 24.48 -9.80 25.07
N ARG A 108 23.65 -10.36 25.95
CA ARG A 108 23.69 -10.21 27.42
C ARG A 108 24.48 -11.35 28.07
N ILE A 109 24.27 -12.59 27.59
CA ILE A 109 25.02 -13.79 27.99
C ILE A 109 26.50 -13.68 27.58
N ALA A 110 26.81 -13.01 26.47
CA ALA A 110 28.14 -12.60 26.00
C ALA A 110 28.83 -11.56 26.92
N SER A 111 28.95 -11.94 28.19
CA SER A 111 29.46 -11.13 29.31
C SER A 111 30.98 -11.22 29.48
N ILE A 112 31.62 -12.18 28.83
CA ILE A 112 33.07 -12.46 28.85
C ILE A 112 33.66 -12.30 27.45
N ASP A 113 34.80 -11.61 27.34
CA ASP A 113 35.61 -11.49 26.11
C ASP A 113 36.39 -12.80 25.89
N GLU A 114 36.12 -13.49 24.77
CA GLU A 114 36.65 -14.83 24.46
C GLU A 114 38.18 -14.87 24.29
N LEU A 115 38.80 -13.74 23.96
CA LEU A 115 40.25 -13.65 23.84
C LEU A 115 40.91 -13.67 25.23
N THR A 116 40.52 -12.73 26.09
CA THR A 116 41.21 -12.45 27.37
C THR A 116 40.64 -13.26 28.54
N GLY A 117 39.36 -13.65 28.48
CA GLY A 117 38.59 -14.20 29.60
C GLY A 117 38.17 -13.17 30.65
N THR A 118 38.31 -11.86 30.37
CA THR A 118 37.81 -10.76 31.22
C THR A 118 36.36 -10.40 30.82
N HIS A 119 35.68 -9.54 31.57
CA HIS A 119 34.35 -9.06 31.15
C HIS A 119 34.40 -8.28 29.82
N THR A 120 33.36 -8.39 28.99
CA THR A 120 33.19 -7.48 27.85
C THR A 120 32.93 -6.06 28.33
N ARG A 121 33.33 -5.04 27.56
CA ARG A 121 33.03 -3.61 27.80
C ARG A 121 31.59 -3.37 28.26
N ARG A 122 30.62 -4.06 27.65
CA ARG A 122 29.21 -3.98 28.00
C ARG A 122 28.94 -4.53 29.42
N SER A 123 29.35 -5.77 29.68
CA SER A 123 29.13 -6.40 30.99
C SER A 123 29.83 -5.63 32.11
N LEU A 124 31.04 -5.12 31.85
CA LEU A 124 31.76 -4.28 32.80
C LEU A 124 31.00 -2.98 33.14
N LEU A 125 30.37 -2.33 32.17
CA LEU A 125 29.55 -1.13 32.44
C LEU A 125 28.27 -1.47 33.23
N GLU A 126 27.57 -2.55 32.86
CA GLU A 126 26.34 -3.01 33.56
C GLU A 126 26.63 -3.44 35.02
N LEU A 127 27.82 -3.97 35.28
CA LEU A 127 28.34 -4.29 36.63
C LEU A 127 28.85 -3.05 37.37
N GLY A 128 29.54 -2.13 36.69
CA GLY A 128 30.02 -0.88 37.26
C GLY A 128 28.90 0.03 37.77
N GLU A 129 27.76 0.10 37.04
CA GLU A 129 26.56 0.75 37.57
C GLU A 129 26.02 0.08 38.84
N HIS A 130 26.13 -1.25 38.96
CA HIS A 130 25.69 -1.97 40.15
C HIS A 130 26.54 -1.61 41.36
N GLU A 131 27.86 -1.51 41.21
CA GLU A 131 28.74 -1.07 42.29
C GLU A 131 28.60 0.42 42.62
N LEU A 132 28.31 1.29 41.64
CA LEU A 132 27.92 2.68 41.90
C LEU A 132 26.62 2.76 42.73
N ARG A 133 25.58 1.99 42.38
CA ARG A 133 24.33 1.88 43.16
C ARG A 133 24.56 1.27 44.55
N ARG A 134 25.52 0.34 44.69
CA ARG A 134 25.89 -0.29 45.96
C ARG A 134 26.65 0.68 46.86
N ARG A 135 27.62 1.42 46.33
CA ARG A 135 28.30 2.55 47.01
C ARG A 135 27.29 3.56 47.54
N ALA A 136 26.30 3.96 46.72
CA ALA A 136 25.27 4.91 47.13
C ALA A 136 24.40 4.43 48.32
N ARG A 137 24.22 3.11 48.49
CA ARG A 137 23.46 2.52 49.61
C ARG A 137 24.28 2.20 50.86
N HIS A 138 25.57 1.89 50.72
CA HIS A 138 26.39 1.35 51.82
C HIS A 138 27.62 2.20 52.17
N GLY A 139 27.87 3.31 51.47
CA GLY A 139 28.92 4.28 51.78
C GLY A 139 30.35 3.82 51.50
N HIS A 140 30.56 2.63 50.93
CA HIS A 140 31.88 2.10 50.64
C HIS A 140 32.63 2.90 49.56
N SER A 141 33.94 3.05 49.74
CA SER A 141 34.82 3.62 48.71
C SER A 141 34.85 2.72 47.47
N LEU A 142 34.71 3.34 46.30
CA LEU A 142 34.85 2.70 44.99
C LEU A 142 36.00 3.38 44.25
N ALA A 143 36.92 2.58 43.72
CA ALA A 143 37.96 3.02 42.79
C ALA A 143 37.58 2.64 41.37
N VAL A 144 38.22 3.25 40.38
CA VAL A 144 38.16 2.84 38.98
C VAL A 144 39.55 3.01 38.39
N LEU A 145 40.06 1.98 37.74
CA LEU A 145 41.35 1.97 37.07
C LEU A 145 41.14 1.71 35.57
N MET A 146 41.56 2.65 34.73
CA MET A 146 41.71 2.43 33.29
C MET A 146 43.18 2.12 32.99
N MET A 147 43.42 1.16 32.10
CA MET A 147 44.74 0.70 31.66
C MET A 147 44.75 0.64 30.14
N ASP A 148 45.87 1.03 29.54
CA ASP A 148 46.15 0.85 28.11
C ASP A 148 47.50 0.12 27.99
N LEU A 149 47.69 -0.68 26.93
CA LEU A 149 48.94 -1.43 26.74
C LEU A 149 49.92 -0.64 25.86
N ASP A 150 50.81 0.12 26.52
CA ASP A 150 51.84 0.94 25.88
C ASP A 150 52.53 0.23 24.70
N HIS A 151 52.44 0.87 23.53
CA HIS A 151 53.01 0.39 22.27
C HIS A 151 52.47 -0.95 21.74
N PHE A 152 51.27 -1.40 22.13
CA PHE A 152 50.66 -2.64 21.64
C PHE A 152 50.68 -2.76 20.10
N LYS A 153 50.34 -1.69 19.38
CA LYS A 153 50.49 -1.63 17.92
C LYS A 153 51.89 -2.02 17.42
N ARG A 154 52.98 -1.55 18.07
CA ARG A 154 54.36 -1.89 17.67
C ARG A 154 54.62 -3.40 17.80
N ILE A 155 53.97 -4.08 18.75
CA ILE A 155 54.08 -5.53 18.94
C ILE A 155 53.38 -6.26 17.77
N ASN A 156 52.16 -5.82 17.40
CA ASN A 156 51.47 -6.34 16.21
C ASN A 156 52.27 -6.09 14.92
N ASP A 157 52.80 -4.89 14.73
CA ASP A 157 53.57 -4.50 13.54
C ASP A 157 54.92 -5.26 13.44
N SER A 158 55.50 -5.72 14.57
CA SER A 158 56.80 -6.40 14.63
C SER A 158 56.72 -7.93 14.68
N PHE A 159 55.66 -8.49 15.28
CA PHE A 159 55.53 -9.92 15.58
C PHE A 159 54.20 -10.54 15.07
N GLY A 160 53.33 -9.73 14.45
CA GLY A 160 52.02 -10.15 13.94
C GLY A 160 50.93 -10.20 15.01
N HIS A 161 49.68 -10.16 14.57
CA HIS A 161 48.50 -10.12 15.46
C HIS A 161 48.43 -11.27 16.46
N ALA A 162 48.92 -12.47 16.12
CA ALA A 162 48.94 -13.60 17.03
C ALA A 162 49.79 -13.35 18.30
N ALA A 163 50.84 -12.52 18.21
CA ALA A 163 51.63 -12.12 19.37
C ALA A 163 50.90 -11.08 20.24
N GLY A 164 50.15 -10.17 19.62
CA GLY A 164 49.27 -9.24 20.33
C GLY A 164 48.12 -9.96 21.04
N ASP A 165 47.47 -10.91 20.37
CA ASP A 165 46.42 -11.76 20.95
C ASP A 165 46.94 -12.57 22.16
N GLN A 166 48.19 -13.06 22.11
CA GLN A 166 48.82 -13.72 23.24
C GLN A 166 49.10 -12.75 24.39
N LEU A 167 49.63 -11.56 24.11
CA LEU A 167 49.83 -10.52 25.14
C LEU A 167 48.50 -10.11 25.82
N LEU A 168 47.42 -10.01 25.05
CA LEU A 168 46.08 -9.71 25.58
C LEU A 168 45.54 -10.86 26.45
N ARG A 169 45.76 -12.13 26.06
CA ARG A 169 45.46 -13.31 26.88
C ARG A 169 46.19 -13.26 28.22
N ASP A 170 47.49 -13.05 28.17
CA ASP A 170 48.36 -13.07 29.36
C ASP A 170 48.08 -11.89 30.29
N PHE A 171 47.88 -10.68 29.75
CA PHE A 171 47.48 -9.52 30.54
C PHE A 171 46.08 -9.68 31.17
N GLY A 172 45.11 -10.20 30.40
CA GLY A 172 43.77 -10.48 30.91
C GLY A 172 43.78 -11.50 32.06
N PHE A 173 44.58 -12.55 31.94
CA PHE A 173 44.81 -13.53 33.01
C PHE A 173 45.46 -12.88 34.23
N LEU A 174 46.57 -12.14 34.04
CA LEU A 174 47.29 -11.44 35.11
C LEU A 174 46.37 -10.47 35.88
N LEU A 175 45.55 -9.68 35.17
CA LEU A 175 44.61 -8.74 35.76
C LEU A 175 43.57 -9.45 36.64
N ARG A 176 42.95 -10.55 36.17
CA ARG A 176 42.03 -11.35 36.99
C ARG A 176 42.71 -11.99 38.20
N SER A 177 43.96 -12.42 38.07
CA SER A 177 44.73 -13.04 39.15
C SER A 177 45.26 -12.05 40.19
N SER A 178 45.33 -10.76 39.83
CA SER A 178 45.86 -9.70 40.71
C SER A 178 44.78 -8.99 41.54
N LEU A 179 43.50 -9.15 41.17
CA LEU A 179 42.36 -8.53 41.84
C LEU A 179 41.78 -9.43 42.96
N ARG A 180 41.16 -8.81 43.97
CA ARG A 180 40.53 -9.57 45.07
C ARG A 180 39.15 -10.08 44.64
N LYS A 181 38.67 -11.13 45.31
CA LYS A 181 37.35 -11.72 45.06
C LYS A 181 36.24 -10.70 45.33
N GLY A 182 35.64 -10.20 44.26
CA GLY A 182 34.55 -9.21 44.29
C GLY A 182 34.80 -7.97 43.45
N ASP A 183 36.05 -7.74 43.01
CA ASP A 183 36.37 -6.70 42.02
C ASP A 183 35.99 -7.17 40.61
N ILE A 184 35.80 -6.23 39.70
CA ILE A 184 35.38 -6.46 38.31
C ILE A 184 36.51 -6.04 37.37
N ALA A 185 36.89 -6.90 36.43
CA ALA A 185 37.83 -6.56 35.36
C ALA A 185 37.30 -6.93 33.99
N GLY A 186 37.52 -6.05 33.01
CA GLY A 186 37.01 -6.22 31.65
C GLY A 186 37.81 -5.46 30.61
N ARG A 187 37.77 -5.97 29.38
CA ARG A 187 38.37 -5.34 28.21
C ARG A 187 37.45 -4.24 27.70
N PHE A 188 37.93 -3.01 27.72
CA PHE A 188 37.17 -1.81 27.36
C PHE A 188 37.28 -1.48 25.87
N GLY A 189 38.41 -1.79 25.24
CA GLY A 189 38.74 -1.46 23.85
C GLY A 189 39.65 -2.49 23.18
N GLY A 190 40.47 -2.04 22.23
CA GLY A 190 41.43 -2.90 21.51
C GLY A 190 42.51 -3.43 22.46
N GLU A 191 43.37 -2.52 22.91
CA GLU A 191 44.35 -2.70 23.99
C GLU A 191 43.89 -2.19 25.37
N GLU A 192 42.77 -1.47 25.46
CA GLU A 192 42.26 -0.87 26.72
C GLU A 192 41.57 -1.90 27.66
N PHE A 193 41.87 -1.82 28.96
CA PHE A 193 41.22 -2.57 30.04
C PHE A 193 40.75 -1.66 31.18
N LEU A 194 39.70 -2.06 31.89
CA LEU A 194 39.15 -1.33 33.03
C LEU A 194 38.95 -2.29 34.22
N ALA A 195 39.24 -1.82 35.44
CA ALA A 195 38.98 -2.52 36.69
C ALA A 195 38.26 -1.64 37.73
N ILE A 196 37.39 -2.24 38.55
CA ILE A 196 36.49 -1.61 39.54
C ILE A 196 36.52 -2.41 40.86
#